data_AF-A0A2V2Q8M1-F1
#
_entry.id   AF-A0A2V2Q8M1-F1
#
_cell.length_a   1.000
_cell.length_b   1.000
_cell.length_c   1.000
_cell.angle_alpha   90.00
_cell.angle_beta   90.00
_cell.angle_gamma   90.00
#
_symmetry.space_group_name_H-M   'P 1'
#
loop_
_entity.id
_entity.type
_entity.pdbx_description
1 polymer ?
#
loop_
_entity_poly.entity_id
_entity_poly.type
_entity_poly.pdbx_seq_one_letter_code
_entity_poly.pdbx_strand_id
1 'polypeptide(L)'
;MLAEAAEHWRRYPGDGLIAFVELPAVEEAAQWLAQGTAEDEAAAALRVRTDEVGEAELSRIFWARVKALETLPETGPDAEEFSDRVLHRDSGTGFAHARRAEALDILTRAFAAGRDAAVTDVAAAYALQEAGAYEDTALDTVQGTEDGTGRDYTDGQPADVDLTRFRTPAGLADAPWAKGPTGKAEPVPYLVRAGADADDPDLIEVAWGGDTYATTAGEFAELLAADPVLSREELTEPVLLAFPDPVSDPAALAGYVARRLGRTVWWTEFPVDLSGTDDSGDPVLTLHPSADGTGPGATPWQRTRPGRPVSADEAQRPVP
;
A
#
# COMPACT_ATOMS: atom_id res chain seq x y z
N MET A 1 9.57 -24.49 -31.94
CA MET A 1 9.11 -24.65 -30.54
C MET A 1 7.78 -25.43 -30.43
N LEU A 2 6.59 -24.87 -30.72
CA LEU A 2 5.31 -25.63 -30.62
C LEU A 2 5.21 -26.85 -31.58
N ALA A 3 5.76 -26.73 -32.79
CA ALA A 3 5.75 -27.82 -33.77
C ALA A 3 6.69 -28.98 -33.37
N GLU A 4 7.84 -28.66 -32.76
CA GLU A 4 8.83 -29.64 -32.27
C GLU A 4 8.33 -30.36 -31.02
N ALA A 5 7.67 -29.64 -30.10
CA ALA A 5 7.00 -30.23 -28.94
C ALA A 5 5.93 -31.25 -29.35
N ALA A 6 5.12 -30.94 -30.37
CA ALA A 6 4.09 -31.84 -30.90
C ALA A 6 4.68 -33.06 -31.62
N GLU A 7 5.91 -32.98 -32.13
CA GLU A 7 6.61 -34.09 -32.78
C GLU A 7 7.28 -35.00 -31.74
N HIS A 8 7.86 -34.42 -30.68
CA HIS A 8 8.42 -35.17 -29.55
C HIS A 8 7.35 -35.96 -28.78
N TRP A 9 6.21 -35.35 -28.49
CA TRP A 9 5.11 -36.00 -27.76
C TRP A 9 4.48 -37.18 -28.53
N ARG A 10 4.49 -37.10 -29.87
CA ARG A 10 4.10 -38.24 -30.74
C ARG A 10 5.12 -39.37 -30.72
N ARG A 11 6.37 -39.09 -30.39
CA ARG A 11 7.49 -40.04 -30.46
C ARG A 11 7.78 -40.72 -29.12
N TYR A 12 7.49 -40.04 -28.00
CA TYR A 12 7.69 -40.54 -26.65
C TYR A 12 6.45 -40.28 -25.77
N PRO A 13 5.34 -41.03 -25.99
CA PRO A 13 4.14 -40.87 -25.19
C PRO A 13 4.41 -41.29 -23.74
N GLY A 14 4.42 -40.31 -22.83
CA GLY A 14 4.69 -40.52 -21.40
C GLY A 14 5.82 -39.65 -20.83
N ASP A 15 6.63 -39.01 -21.68
CA ASP A 15 7.61 -38.03 -21.21
C ASP A 15 6.91 -36.72 -20.79
N GLY A 16 7.26 -36.24 -19.58
CA GLY A 16 6.74 -34.99 -19.05
C GLY A 16 7.23 -33.78 -19.85
N LEU A 17 6.45 -32.69 -19.83
CA LEU A 17 6.76 -31.42 -20.53
C LEU A 17 8.17 -30.87 -20.20
N ILE A 18 8.64 -31.17 -18.99
CA ILE A 18 9.97 -30.88 -18.41
C ILE A 18 11.15 -31.56 -19.11
N ALA A 19 10.94 -32.60 -19.93
CA ALA A 19 12.02 -33.22 -20.71
C ALA A 19 12.51 -32.32 -21.87
N PHE A 20 11.81 -31.20 -22.14
CA PHE A 20 12.01 -30.38 -23.33
C PHE A 20 12.32 -28.90 -23.04
N VAL A 21 12.03 -28.42 -21.83
CA VAL A 21 12.23 -27.02 -21.40
C VAL A 21 12.62 -27.02 -19.92
N GLU A 22 13.72 -26.35 -19.56
CA GLU A 22 14.07 -26.09 -18.16
C GLU A 22 13.07 -25.11 -17.55
N LEU A 23 12.34 -25.56 -16.52
CA LEU A 23 11.35 -24.76 -15.80
C LEU A 23 11.66 -24.78 -14.30
N PRO A 24 12.79 -24.19 -13.87
CA PRO A 24 13.29 -24.32 -12.50
C PRO A 24 12.28 -23.83 -11.46
N ALA A 25 11.57 -22.73 -11.73
CA ALA A 25 10.52 -22.22 -10.82
C ALA A 25 9.35 -23.21 -10.66
N VAL A 26 8.96 -23.91 -11.72
CA VAL A 26 7.90 -24.94 -11.68
C VAL A 26 8.37 -26.17 -10.91
N GLU A 27 9.62 -26.58 -11.10
CA GLU A 27 10.22 -27.71 -10.38
C GLU A 27 10.31 -27.41 -8.88
N GLU A 28 10.78 -26.23 -8.49
CA GLU A 28 10.89 -25.83 -7.10
C GLU A 28 9.52 -25.68 -6.44
N ALA A 29 8.54 -25.07 -7.13
CA ALA A 29 7.16 -25.00 -6.63
C ALA A 29 6.53 -26.40 -6.48
N ALA A 30 6.82 -27.34 -7.38
CA ALA A 30 6.32 -28.73 -7.27
C ALA A 30 6.98 -29.48 -6.11
N GLN A 31 8.27 -29.26 -5.87
CA GLN A 31 8.98 -29.81 -4.70
C GLN A 31 8.43 -29.24 -3.39
N TRP A 32 8.15 -27.94 -3.35
CA TRP A 32 7.51 -27.28 -2.20
C TRP A 32 6.11 -27.85 -1.94
N LEU A 33 5.28 -28.00 -2.98
CA LEU A 33 3.94 -28.61 -2.86
C LEU A 33 4.00 -30.04 -2.30
N ALA A 34 5.01 -30.83 -2.71
CA ALA A 34 5.21 -32.19 -2.23
C ALA A 34 5.66 -32.29 -0.75
N GLN A 35 6.14 -31.20 -0.14
CA GLN A 35 6.50 -31.16 1.29
C GLN A 35 5.28 -31.10 2.22
N GLY A 36 4.09 -30.80 1.68
CA GLY A 36 2.83 -30.86 2.42
C GLY A 36 2.49 -29.62 3.26
N THR A 37 3.20 -28.49 3.08
CA THR A 37 2.90 -27.23 3.78
C THR A 37 2.03 -26.27 2.97
N ALA A 38 1.74 -26.60 1.71
CA ALA A 38 1.01 -25.73 0.80
C ALA A 38 -0.47 -25.52 1.16
N GLU A 39 -1.09 -26.47 1.88
CA GLU A 39 -2.49 -26.35 2.30
C GLU A 39 -2.66 -25.22 3.34
N ASP A 40 -1.79 -25.18 4.35
CA ASP A 40 -1.80 -24.12 5.37
C ASP A 40 -1.47 -22.75 4.73
N GLU A 41 -0.50 -22.73 3.82
CA GLU A 41 -0.12 -21.52 3.10
C GLU A 41 -1.26 -21.00 2.20
N ALA A 42 -1.96 -21.90 1.50
CA ALA A 42 -3.14 -21.54 0.70
C ALA A 42 -4.27 -21.01 1.57
N ALA A 43 -4.53 -21.65 2.72
CA ALA A 43 -5.56 -21.22 3.66
C ALA A 43 -5.28 -19.79 4.17
N ALA A 44 -4.04 -19.52 4.58
CA ALA A 44 -3.61 -18.20 5.02
C ALA A 44 -3.73 -17.14 3.90
N ALA A 45 -3.15 -17.42 2.73
CA ALA A 45 -3.15 -16.47 1.60
C ALA A 45 -4.55 -16.13 1.07
N LEU A 46 -5.45 -17.11 1.08
CA LEU A 46 -6.81 -16.97 0.52
C LEU A 46 -7.86 -16.65 1.59
N ARG A 47 -7.45 -16.56 2.87
CA ARG A 47 -8.32 -16.30 4.03
C ARG A 47 -9.49 -17.28 4.11
N VAL A 48 -9.21 -18.56 3.90
CA VAL A 48 -10.17 -19.67 4.03
C VAL A 48 -9.70 -20.62 5.13
N ARG A 49 -10.58 -21.51 5.58
CA ARG A 49 -10.18 -22.53 6.57
C ARG A 49 -9.36 -23.63 5.87
N THR A 50 -8.38 -24.23 6.56
CA THR A 50 -7.54 -25.28 5.96
C THR A 50 -8.37 -26.46 5.44
N ASP A 51 -9.48 -26.82 6.10
CA ASP A 51 -10.40 -27.88 5.66
C ASP A 51 -11.25 -27.52 4.43
N GLU A 52 -11.21 -26.27 3.98
CA GLU A 52 -11.88 -25.76 2.78
C GLU A 52 -10.94 -25.65 1.58
N VAL A 53 -9.63 -25.90 1.77
CA VAL A 53 -8.63 -25.86 0.69
C VAL A 53 -8.84 -27.05 -0.24
N GLY A 54 -9.26 -26.77 -1.48
CA GLY A 54 -9.43 -27.75 -2.54
C GLY A 54 -8.34 -27.67 -3.60
N GLU A 55 -8.56 -28.41 -4.69
CA GLU A 55 -7.64 -28.42 -5.84
C GLU A 55 -7.49 -27.03 -6.49
N ALA A 56 -8.54 -26.20 -6.46
CA ALA A 56 -8.50 -24.86 -7.02
C ALA A 56 -7.59 -23.93 -6.21
N GLU A 57 -7.70 -23.97 -4.88
CA GLU A 57 -6.86 -23.21 -3.94
C GLU A 57 -5.40 -23.67 -4.03
N LEU A 58 -5.16 -24.99 -4.10
CA LEU A 58 -3.83 -25.55 -4.29
C LEU A 58 -3.22 -25.20 -5.65
N SER A 59 -4.01 -25.20 -6.71
CA SER A 59 -3.54 -24.75 -8.04
C SER A 59 -3.19 -23.26 -8.01
N ARG A 60 -4.00 -22.44 -7.33
CA ARG A 60 -3.76 -21.00 -7.20
C ARG A 60 -2.48 -20.71 -6.42
N ILE A 61 -2.26 -21.33 -5.26
CA ILE A 61 -1.04 -21.11 -4.48
C ILE A 61 0.20 -21.65 -5.22
N PHE A 62 0.08 -22.76 -5.95
CA PHE A 62 1.15 -23.30 -6.77
C PHE A 62 1.59 -22.30 -7.85
N TRP A 63 0.66 -21.79 -8.66
CA TRP A 63 1.00 -20.82 -9.69
C TRP A 63 1.46 -19.47 -9.13
N ALA A 64 0.96 -19.08 -7.95
CA ALA A 64 1.48 -17.94 -7.22
C ALA A 64 2.93 -18.14 -6.78
N ARG A 65 3.29 -19.33 -6.27
CA ARG A 65 4.66 -19.70 -5.91
C ARG A 65 5.60 -19.67 -7.11
N VAL A 66 5.14 -20.19 -8.26
CA VAL A 66 5.90 -20.12 -9.51
C VAL A 66 6.20 -18.67 -9.88
N LYS A 67 5.19 -17.79 -9.89
CA LYS A 67 5.40 -16.35 -10.17
C LYS A 67 6.30 -15.67 -9.15
N ALA A 68 6.20 -16.04 -7.87
CA ALA A 68 7.06 -15.52 -6.81
C ALA A 68 8.53 -15.90 -7.06
N LEU A 69 8.81 -17.15 -7.43
CA LEU A 69 10.13 -17.63 -7.79
C LEU A 69 10.70 -16.93 -9.04
N GLU A 70 9.85 -16.66 -10.05
CA GLU A 70 10.25 -15.90 -11.25
C GLU A 70 10.53 -14.42 -10.96
N THR A 71 9.89 -13.86 -9.92
CA THR A 71 10.02 -12.45 -9.53
C THR A 71 11.23 -12.22 -8.62
N LEU A 72 11.51 -13.17 -7.72
CA LEU A 72 12.55 -13.04 -6.71
C LEU A 72 13.95 -13.06 -7.37
N PRO A 73 14.77 -11.99 -7.23
CA PRO A 73 16.11 -11.93 -7.82
C PRO A 73 16.97 -13.13 -7.39
N GLU A 74 17.91 -13.61 -8.21
CA GLU A 74 18.82 -14.71 -7.81
C GLU A 74 19.68 -14.36 -6.58
N THR A 75 20.23 -15.37 -5.89
CA THR A 75 21.01 -15.14 -4.66
C THR A 75 22.16 -14.16 -4.86
N GLY A 76 22.31 -13.20 -3.96
CA GLY A 76 23.33 -12.16 -4.03
C GLY A 76 22.84 -10.87 -3.40
N PRO A 77 23.62 -9.78 -3.51
CA PRO A 77 23.30 -8.49 -2.91
C PRO A 77 21.92 -7.94 -3.34
N ASP A 78 21.59 -8.02 -4.62
CA ASP A 78 20.31 -7.52 -5.15
C ASP A 78 19.10 -8.25 -4.53
N ALA A 79 19.23 -9.55 -4.26
CA ALA A 79 18.18 -10.31 -3.57
C ALA A 79 18.09 -9.98 -2.08
N GLU A 80 19.21 -9.65 -1.44
CA GLU A 80 19.21 -9.18 -0.05
C GLU A 80 18.52 -7.82 0.04
N GLU A 81 18.88 -6.87 -0.82
CA GLU A 81 18.24 -5.55 -0.90
C GLU A 81 16.73 -5.67 -1.18
N PHE A 82 16.35 -6.52 -2.14
CA PHE A 82 14.94 -6.78 -2.43
C PHE A 82 14.20 -7.36 -1.22
N SER A 83 14.80 -8.34 -0.53
CA SER A 83 14.17 -8.98 0.64
C SER A 83 14.06 -8.02 1.81
N ASP A 84 15.11 -7.23 2.07
CA ASP A 84 15.16 -6.23 3.13
C ASP A 84 14.08 -5.16 2.91
N ARG A 85 13.91 -4.72 1.65
CA ARG A 85 12.86 -3.77 1.26
C ARG A 85 11.46 -4.34 1.43
N VAL A 86 11.17 -5.54 0.90
CA VAL A 86 9.83 -6.14 1.01
C VAL A 86 9.46 -6.38 2.47
N LEU A 87 10.41 -6.83 3.29
CA LEU A 87 10.19 -7.18 4.69
C LEU A 87 10.32 -5.99 5.65
N HIS A 88 10.66 -4.79 5.15
CA HIS A 88 10.91 -3.58 5.95
C HIS A 88 11.91 -3.84 7.09
N ARG A 89 13.07 -4.39 6.75
CA ARG A 89 14.14 -4.71 7.71
C ARG A 89 15.44 -4.00 7.37
N ASP A 90 16.17 -3.65 8.42
CA ASP A 90 17.52 -3.12 8.28
C ASP A 90 18.44 -4.12 7.59
N SER A 91 19.27 -3.61 6.66
CA SER A 91 20.25 -4.42 5.96
C SER A 91 21.17 -5.17 6.93
N GLY A 92 21.35 -6.47 6.66
CA GLY A 92 22.27 -7.31 7.44
C GLY A 92 21.70 -7.88 8.75
N THR A 93 20.42 -7.66 9.05
CA THR A 93 19.76 -8.27 10.22
C THR A 93 19.32 -9.72 9.94
N GLY A 94 19.89 -10.70 10.66
CA GLY A 94 19.57 -12.12 10.47
C GLY A 94 20.29 -12.77 9.28
N PHE A 95 19.86 -13.99 8.90
CA PHE A 95 20.50 -14.74 7.82
C PHE A 95 19.84 -14.48 6.46
N ALA A 96 20.65 -14.16 5.43
CA ALA A 96 20.17 -13.83 4.09
C ALA A 96 19.24 -14.89 3.47
N HIS A 97 19.55 -16.18 3.67
CA HIS A 97 18.71 -17.27 3.17
C HIS A 97 17.32 -17.32 3.82
N ALA A 98 17.23 -16.96 5.11
CA ALA A 98 15.96 -16.93 5.84
C ALA A 98 15.11 -15.73 5.38
N ARG A 99 15.72 -14.55 5.22
CA ARG A 99 15.03 -13.37 4.68
C ARG A 99 14.52 -13.61 3.26
N ARG A 100 15.33 -14.24 2.41
CA ARG A 100 14.92 -14.62 1.06
C ARG A 100 13.71 -15.56 1.06
N ALA A 101 13.71 -16.58 1.93
CA ALA A 101 12.59 -17.51 2.04
C ALA A 101 11.31 -16.80 2.51
N GLU A 102 11.42 -15.89 3.47
CA GLU A 102 10.29 -15.12 3.95
C GLU A 102 9.74 -14.15 2.90
N ALA A 103 10.61 -13.45 2.15
CA ALA A 103 10.20 -12.63 1.02
C ALA A 103 9.50 -13.46 -0.07
N LEU A 104 9.96 -14.69 -0.32
CA LEU A 104 9.32 -15.62 -1.24
C LEU A 104 7.90 -16.01 -0.76
N ASP A 105 7.72 -16.24 0.53
CA ASP A 105 6.41 -16.54 1.12
C ASP A 105 5.46 -15.33 0.99
N ILE A 106 5.92 -14.12 1.30
CA ILE A 106 5.16 -12.88 1.10
C ILE A 106 4.73 -12.70 -0.37
N LEU A 107 5.65 -12.85 -1.32
CA LEU A 107 5.33 -12.78 -2.75
C LEU A 107 4.30 -13.84 -3.16
N THR A 108 4.45 -15.06 -2.65
CA THR A 108 3.51 -16.16 -2.90
C THR A 108 2.11 -15.80 -2.43
N ARG A 109 1.96 -15.31 -1.19
CA ARG A 109 0.67 -14.88 -0.66
C ARG A 109 0.09 -13.69 -1.43
N ALA A 110 0.91 -12.71 -1.77
CA ALA A 110 0.48 -11.54 -2.53
C ALA A 110 -0.06 -11.91 -3.92
N PHE A 111 0.67 -12.73 -4.68
CA PHE A 111 0.19 -13.25 -5.98
C PHE A 111 -1.05 -14.12 -5.82
N ALA A 112 -1.11 -14.96 -4.77
CA ALA A 112 -2.28 -15.76 -4.48
C ALA A 112 -3.49 -14.87 -4.15
N ALA A 113 -3.33 -13.77 -3.42
CA ALA A 113 -4.37 -12.78 -3.18
C ALA A 113 -4.75 -11.97 -4.44
N GLY A 114 -4.06 -12.16 -5.56
CA GLY A 114 -4.30 -11.48 -6.83
C GLY A 114 -3.65 -10.09 -6.92
N ARG A 115 -2.67 -9.80 -6.07
CA ARG A 115 -1.86 -8.58 -6.14
C ARG A 115 -0.79 -8.72 -7.23
N ASP A 116 -0.46 -7.60 -7.88
CA ASP A 116 0.65 -7.55 -8.83
C ASP A 116 2.00 -7.40 -8.10
N ALA A 117 2.38 -8.45 -7.38
CA ALA A 117 3.58 -8.47 -6.53
C ALA A 117 4.90 -8.49 -7.32
N ALA A 118 4.84 -8.44 -8.66
CA ALA A 118 6.01 -8.17 -9.49
C ALA A 118 6.47 -6.71 -9.37
N VAL A 119 5.56 -5.82 -8.94
CA VAL A 119 5.89 -4.46 -8.53
C VAL A 119 6.31 -4.50 -7.06
N THR A 120 7.56 -4.12 -6.77
CA THR A 120 8.13 -4.17 -5.40
C THR A 120 7.29 -3.40 -4.40
N ASP A 121 6.77 -2.23 -4.76
CA ASP A 121 5.93 -1.40 -3.88
C ASP A 121 4.64 -2.14 -3.45
N VAL A 122 4.07 -2.95 -4.35
CA VAL A 122 2.88 -3.78 -4.06
C VAL A 122 3.23 -4.93 -3.11
N ALA A 123 4.38 -5.57 -3.32
CA ALA A 123 4.85 -6.66 -2.45
C ALA A 123 5.16 -6.16 -1.03
N ALA A 124 5.86 -5.03 -0.93
CA ALA A 124 6.18 -4.35 0.33
C ALA A 124 4.91 -3.90 1.06
N ALA A 125 3.96 -3.25 0.38
CA ALA A 125 2.67 -2.89 1.00
C ALA A 125 1.86 -4.12 1.45
N TYR A 126 1.94 -5.24 0.72
CA TYR A 126 1.31 -6.49 1.13
C TYR A 126 1.97 -7.06 2.40
N ALA A 127 3.29 -6.96 2.54
CA ALA A 127 3.98 -7.38 3.77
C ALA A 127 3.49 -6.57 4.99
N LEU A 128 3.30 -5.26 4.85
CA LEU A 128 2.72 -4.41 5.90
C LEU A 128 1.28 -4.78 6.24
N GLN A 129 0.47 -5.12 5.23
CA GLN A 129 -0.88 -5.64 5.46
C GLN A 129 -0.84 -6.92 6.31
N GLU A 130 0.05 -7.87 6.00
CA GLU A 130 0.22 -9.11 6.78
C GLU A 130 0.78 -8.84 8.18
N ALA A 131 1.52 -7.74 8.36
CA ALA A 131 2.01 -7.27 9.65
C ALA A 131 0.96 -6.49 10.47
N GLY A 132 -0.30 -6.40 10.00
CA GLY A 132 -1.40 -5.85 10.78
C GLY A 132 -1.72 -4.37 10.52
N ALA A 133 -1.27 -3.79 9.41
CA ALA A 133 -1.46 -2.36 9.09
C ALA A 133 -2.92 -1.84 9.14
N TYR A 134 -3.93 -2.70 9.17
CA TYR A 134 -5.35 -2.33 9.22
C TYR A 134 -6.09 -2.79 10.47
N GLU A 135 -5.40 -3.40 11.45
CA GLU A 135 -6.04 -3.95 12.65
C GLU A 135 -6.39 -2.86 13.66
N ASP A 136 -5.41 -2.03 14.04
CA ASP A 136 -5.55 -1.03 15.11
C ASP A 136 -5.31 0.42 14.64
N THR A 137 -5.38 0.66 13.33
CA THR A 137 -5.14 1.98 12.72
C THR A 137 -6.43 2.70 12.34
N ALA A 138 -7.61 2.16 12.65
CA ALA A 138 -8.88 2.79 12.30
C ALA A 138 -9.08 4.12 13.04
N LEU A 139 -9.58 5.12 12.31
CA LEU A 139 -9.91 6.44 12.83
C LEU A 139 -11.36 6.77 12.49
N ASP A 140 -12.09 7.33 13.46
CA ASP A 140 -13.44 7.86 13.24
C ASP A 140 -13.38 9.37 13.04
N THR A 141 -14.15 9.87 12.08
CA THR A 141 -14.20 11.30 11.77
C THR A 141 -15.62 11.78 11.61
N VAL A 142 -15.83 13.09 11.79
CA VAL A 142 -17.13 13.73 11.59
C VAL A 142 -16.97 15.00 10.78
N GLN A 143 -17.98 15.35 9.99
CA GLN A 143 -18.09 16.65 9.34
C GLN A 143 -19.52 17.16 9.46
N GLY A 144 -19.76 18.06 10.42
CA GLY A 144 -21.10 18.52 10.77
C GLY A 144 -21.93 17.39 11.36
N THR A 145 -22.82 16.80 10.56
CA THR A 145 -23.70 15.68 10.98
C THR A 145 -23.42 14.39 10.22
N GLU A 146 -22.45 14.40 9.32
CA GLU A 146 -22.06 13.24 8.53
C GLU A 146 -20.87 12.55 9.18
N ASP A 147 -20.94 11.23 9.29
CA ASP A 147 -19.85 10.38 9.78
C ASP A 147 -18.87 10.10 8.64
N GLY A 148 -17.60 9.96 8.98
CA GLY A 148 -16.53 9.53 8.10
C GLY A 148 -15.54 8.66 8.86
N THR A 149 -14.47 8.25 8.18
CA THR A 149 -13.47 7.36 8.76
C THR A 149 -12.09 7.64 8.16
N GLY A 150 -11.09 6.87 8.56
CA GLY A 150 -9.71 7.09 8.17
C GLY A 150 -8.74 6.08 8.74
N ARG A 151 -7.45 6.40 8.58
CA ARG A 151 -6.34 5.70 9.21
C ARG A 151 -5.47 6.65 10.00
N ASP A 152 -5.05 6.19 11.16
CA ASP A 152 -3.98 6.79 11.94
C ASP A 152 -2.81 5.83 12.05
N TYR A 153 -1.75 6.11 11.28
CA TYR A 153 -0.48 5.39 11.29
C TYR A 153 0.56 6.07 12.18
N THR A 154 0.17 6.96 13.11
CA THR A 154 1.12 7.58 14.05
C THR A 154 1.23 6.82 15.37
N ASP A 155 0.74 5.57 15.46
CA ASP A 155 0.62 4.77 16.70
C ASP A 155 -0.06 5.54 17.86
N GLY A 156 -0.97 6.45 17.49
CA GLY A 156 -1.67 7.34 18.42
C GLY A 156 -2.83 6.66 19.14
N GLN A 157 -3.33 7.28 20.20
CA GLN A 157 -4.60 6.85 20.79
C GLN A 157 -5.76 7.18 19.84
N PRO A 158 -6.77 6.29 19.71
CA PRO A 158 -7.96 6.57 18.91
C PRO A 158 -8.62 7.88 19.35
N ALA A 159 -8.97 8.71 18.37
CA ALA A 159 -9.64 9.98 18.60
C ALA A 159 -10.70 10.19 17.52
N ASP A 160 -11.87 10.70 17.93
CA ASP A 160 -12.89 11.16 17.01
C ASP A 160 -12.47 12.54 16.50
N VAL A 161 -12.23 12.68 15.19
CA VAL A 161 -11.70 13.94 14.62
C VAL A 161 -12.80 14.71 13.90
N ASP A 162 -13.04 15.97 14.31
CA ASP A 162 -13.91 16.87 13.57
C ASP A 162 -13.17 17.51 12.40
N LEU A 163 -13.64 17.22 11.19
CA LEU A 163 -13.12 17.72 9.91
C LEU A 163 -13.90 18.94 9.39
N THR A 164 -14.84 19.48 10.15
CA THR A 164 -15.61 20.68 9.78
C THR A 164 -14.72 21.92 9.73
N ARG A 165 -13.75 22.00 10.65
CA ARG A 165 -12.83 23.12 10.81
C ARG A 165 -11.43 22.59 11.09
N PHE A 166 -10.44 23.44 10.85
CA PHE A 166 -9.06 23.21 11.28
C PHE A 166 -8.56 24.40 12.08
N ARG A 167 -7.56 24.18 12.93
CA ARG A 167 -6.91 25.23 13.70
C ARG A 167 -5.62 25.68 13.04
N THR A 168 -5.38 26.98 13.08
CA THR A 168 -4.11 27.63 12.77
C THR A 168 -3.66 28.45 13.99
N PRO A 169 -2.43 29.00 14.00
CA PRO A 169 -2.02 29.98 15.00
C PRO A 169 -2.93 31.23 15.05
N ALA A 170 -3.69 31.52 14.00
CA ALA A 170 -4.66 32.62 13.95
C ALA A 170 -6.05 32.26 14.51
N GLY A 171 -6.31 30.98 14.80
CA GLY A 171 -7.59 30.46 15.29
C GLY A 171 -8.21 29.39 14.37
N LEU A 172 -9.48 29.07 14.62
CA LEU A 172 -10.26 28.12 13.83
C LEU A 172 -10.65 28.71 12.46
N ALA A 173 -10.60 27.88 11.43
CA ALA A 173 -11.00 28.20 10.06
C ALA A 173 -11.84 27.07 9.46
N ASP A 174 -12.76 27.43 8.55
CA ASP A 174 -13.61 26.46 7.85
C ASP A 174 -12.78 25.57 6.91
N ALA A 175 -13.05 24.28 6.95
CA ALA A 175 -12.37 23.31 6.11
C ALA A 175 -12.70 23.50 4.61
N PRO A 176 -11.70 23.55 3.72
CA PRO A 176 -11.93 23.75 2.30
C PRO A 176 -12.47 22.50 1.59
N TRP A 177 -12.36 21.31 2.19
CA TRP A 177 -12.93 20.08 1.64
C TRP A 177 -14.44 19.95 1.89
N ALA A 178 -15.00 20.62 2.91
CA ALA A 178 -16.43 20.54 3.22
C ALA A 178 -17.32 21.11 2.11
N LYS A 179 -16.80 22.04 1.30
CA LYS A 179 -17.50 22.62 0.15
C LYS A 179 -16.59 22.60 -1.07
N GLY A 180 -16.95 21.79 -2.06
CA GLY A 180 -16.22 21.70 -3.31
C GLY A 180 -16.21 23.02 -4.10
N PRO A 181 -15.49 23.09 -5.24
CA PRO A 181 -15.39 24.30 -6.06
C PRO A 181 -16.74 24.81 -6.59
N THR A 182 -17.77 23.95 -6.57
CA THR A 182 -19.13 24.26 -7.00
C THR A 182 -20.01 24.79 -5.86
N GLY A 183 -19.47 24.87 -4.63
CA GLY A 183 -20.19 25.29 -3.42
C GLY A 183 -21.14 24.24 -2.85
N LYS A 184 -21.15 23.02 -3.41
CA LYS A 184 -21.92 21.89 -2.89
C LYS A 184 -21.17 21.18 -1.77
N ALA A 185 -21.92 20.53 -0.89
CA ALA A 185 -21.37 19.60 0.08
C ALA A 185 -20.64 18.47 -0.67
N GLU A 186 -19.44 18.16 -0.21
CA GLU A 186 -18.64 17.02 -0.68
C GLU A 186 -18.67 15.92 0.40
N PRO A 187 -18.41 14.66 0.04
CA PRO A 187 -18.25 13.58 1.02
C PRO A 187 -17.19 13.92 2.08
N VAL A 188 -17.37 13.41 3.29
CA VAL A 188 -16.35 13.51 4.35
C VAL A 188 -15.06 12.85 3.84
N PRO A 189 -13.90 13.51 3.91
CA PRO A 189 -12.67 12.91 3.44
C PRO A 189 -12.26 11.72 4.31
N TYR A 190 -11.69 10.70 3.67
CA TYR A 190 -10.94 9.66 4.35
C TYR A 190 -9.64 10.25 4.90
N LEU A 191 -9.56 10.48 6.21
CA LEU A 191 -8.39 11.06 6.85
C LEU A 191 -7.27 10.01 6.95
N VAL A 192 -6.06 10.36 6.54
CA VAL A 192 -4.87 9.54 6.75
C VAL A 192 -3.84 10.35 7.50
N ARG A 193 -3.46 9.88 8.68
CA ARG A 193 -2.35 10.39 9.47
C ARG A 193 -1.17 9.43 9.38
N ALA A 194 0.03 9.95 9.18
CA ALA A 194 1.29 9.20 9.14
C ALA A 194 2.44 10.16 9.48
N GLY A 195 3.61 9.64 9.85
CA GLY A 195 4.81 10.42 10.14
C GLY A 195 5.70 10.63 8.92
N ALA A 196 6.70 11.51 9.06
CA ALA A 196 7.89 11.47 8.22
C ALA A 196 8.96 10.64 8.97
N ASP A 197 9.75 9.86 8.24
CA ASP A 197 10.85 9.12 8.87
C ASP A 197 11.90 10.11 9.44
N ALA A 198 12.34 9.83 10.66
CA ALA A 198 13.23 10.73 11.40
C ALA A 198 14.65 10.81 10.82
N ASP A 199 15.10 9.75 10.15
CA ASP A 199 16.43 9.63 9.55
C ASP A 199 16.42 9.98 8.05
N ASP A 200 15.29 9.78 7.36
CA ASP A 200 15.10 10.11 5.95
C ASP A 200 13.71 10.74 5.66
N PRO A 201 13.59 12.09 5.60
CA PRO A 201 12.30 12.77 5.40
C PRO A 201 11.67 12.55 4.01
N ASP A 202 12.36 11.86 3.09
CA ASP A 202 11.78 11.40 1.82
C ASP A 202 10.94 10.11 1.99
N LEU A 203 11.06 9.43 3.14
CA LEU A 203 10.26 8.28 3.52
C LEU A 203 9.10 8.68 4.45
N ILE A 204 8.02 7.91 4.36
CA ILE A 204 6.83 8.04 5.19
C ILE A 204 6.88 6.97 6.26
N GLU A 205 6.87 7.41 7.51
CA GLU A 205 6.83 6.54 8.66
C GLU A 205 5.37 6.15 8.96
N VAL A 206 5.13 4.85 9.06
CA VAL A 206 3.85 4.29 9.47
C VAL A 206 4.06 3.36 10.66
N ALA A 207 3.17 3.45 11.64
CA ALA A 207 3.31 2.73 12.90
C ALA A 207 1.98 2.19 13.41
N TRP A 208 2.03 0.99 13.99
CA TRP A 208 0.92 0.33 14.65
C TRP A 208 1.45 -0.78 15.57
N GLY A 209 0.71 -1.10 16.63
CA GLY A 209 1.08 -2.20 17.53
C GLY A 209 2.41 -2.00 18.25
N GLY A 210 2.92 -0.76 18.30
CA GLY A 210 4.24 -0.41 18.83
C GLY A 210 5.41 -0.66 17.89
N ASP A 211 5.16 -1.12 16.66
CA ASP A 211 6.16 -1.25 15.61
C ASP A 211 6.06 -0.08 14.61
N THR A 212 7.21 0.27 14.03
CA THR A 212 7.36 1.39 13.10
C THR A 212 8.03 0.91 11.82
N TYR A 213 7.54 1.39 10.67
CA TYR A 213 8.01 1.01 9.35
C TYR A 213 8.23 2.26 8.48
N ALA A 214 9.37 2.32 7.81
CA ALA A 214 9.66 3.33 6.81
C ALA A 214 9.15 2.88 5.44
N THR A 215 8.41 3.74 4.74
CA THR A 215 7.82 3.44 3.44
C THR A 215 8.19 4.49 2.41
N THR A 216 8.43 4.08 1.18
CA THR A 216 8.49 5.00 0.04
C THR A 216 7.08 5.55 -0.27
N ALA A 217 7.00 6.67 -0.99
CA ALA A 217 5.73 7.21 -1.47
C ALA A 217 4.90 6.20 -2.30
N GLY A 218 5.57 5.28 -3.02
CA GLY A 218 4.93 4.23 -3.79
C GLY A 218 4.31 3.16 -2.89
N GLU A 219 5.06 2.66 -1.92
CA GLU A 219 4.60 1.68 -0.92
C GLU A 219 3.44 2.24 -0.10
N PHE A 220 3.54 3.49 0.37
CA PHE A 220 2.46 4.15 1.09
C PHE A 220 1.19 4.26 0.24
N ALA A 221 1.31 4.61 -1.05
CA ALA A 221 0.17 4.66 -1.96
C ALA A 221 -0.46 3.28 -2.22
N GLU A 222 0.35 2.21 -2.32
CA GLU A 222 -0.13 0.83 -2.43
C GLU A 222 -0.80 0.36 -1.14
N LEU A 223 -0.27 0.75 0.03
CA LEU A 223 -0.88 0.47 1.33
C LEU A 223 -2.28 1.11 1.43
N LEU A 224 -2.43 2.37 1.03
CA LEU A 224 -3.76 3.00 0.99
C LEU A 224 -4.68 2.36 -0.06
N ALA A 225 -4.14 1.92 -1.20
CA ALA A 225 -4.92 1.26 -2.23
C ALA A 225 -5.40 -0.14 -1.83
N ALA A 226 -4.69 -0.79 -0.91
CA ALA A 226 -5.02 -2.08 -0.36
C ALA A 226 -5.96 -2.01 0.86
N ASP A 227 -6.23 -0.82 1.40
CA ASP A 227 -7.08 -0.63 2.57
C ASP A 227 -8.51 -1.16 2.32
N PRO A 228 -8.99 -2.11 3.13
CA PRO A 228 -10.29 -2.72 2.93
C PRO A 228 -11.47 -1.74 3.12
N VAL A 229 -11.31 -0.68 3.91
CA VAL A 229 -12.38 0.32 4.11
C VAL A 229 -12.39 1.27 2.92
N LEU A 230 -11.28 1.96 2.65
CA LEU A 230 -11.17 2.94 1.56
C LEU A 230 -11.46 2.33 0.17
N SER A 231 -11.11 1.07 -0.07
CA SER A 231 -11.39 0.38 -1.34
C SER A 231 -12.88 0.15 -1.62
N ARG A 232 -13.75 0.23 -0.59
CA ARG A 232 -15.21 0.09 -0.73
C ARG A 232 -15.92 1.42 -0.93
N GLU A 233 -15.27 2.53 -0.64
CA GLU A 233 -15.84 3.87 -0.79
C GLU A 233 -15.93 4.33 -2.25
N GLU A 234 -16.83 5.26 -2.55
CA GLU A 234 -16.94 5.83 -3.90
C GLU A 234 -15.72 6.69 -4.25
N LEU A 235 -15.21 6.62 -5.48
CA LEU A 235 -14.02 7.41 -5.91
C LEU A 235 -14.17 8.94 -5.77
N THR A 236 -15.38 9.43 -5.55
CA THR A 236 -15.67 10.84 -5.22
C THR A 236 -15.27 11.21 -3.80
N GLU A 237 -15.16 10.25 -2.89
CA GLU A 237 -14.64 10.46 -1.55
C GLU A 237 -13.15 10.81 -1.61
N PRO A 238 -12.77 12.02 -1.16
CA PRO A 238 -11.38 12.45 -1.18
C PRO A 238 -10.59 11.82 -0.05
N VAL A 239 -9.27 11.74 -0.23
CA VAL A 239 -8.32 11.43 0.86
C VAL A 239 -7.76 12.74 1.41
N LEU A 240 -7.61 12.83 2.73
CA LEU A 240 -6.98 13.96 3.41
C LEU A 240 -5.71 13.48 4.10
N LEU A 241 -4.55 13.91 3.61
CA LEU A 241 -3.26 13.56 4.21
C LEU A 241 -2.86 14.60 5.25
N ALA A 242 -2.53 14.16 6.46
CA ALA A 242 -2.07 14.99 7.57
C ALA A 242 -0.84 14.38 8.24
N PHE A 243 0.27 15.11 8.24
CA PHE A 243 1.55 14.64 8.78
C PHE A 243 1.94 15.50 9.99
N PRO A 244 2.21 14.93 11.18
CA PRO A 244 2.63 15.67 12.36
C PRO A 244 4.02 16.27 12.20
N ASP A 245 4.84 15.69 11.31
CA ASP A 245 6.19 16.13 10.97
C ASP A 245 6.26 16.56 9.49
N PRO A 246 7.18 17.47 9.13
CA PRO A 246 7.35 17.91 7.75
C PRO A 246 7.78 16.75 6.84
N VAL A 247 7.02 16.51 5.76
CA VAL A 247 7.42 15.64 4.64
C VAL A 247 8.18 16.48 3.61
N SER A 248 9.24 15.94 2.99
CA SER A 248 10.09 16.69 2.04
C SER A 248 9.32 17.26 0.83
N ASP A 249 8.45 16.46 0.20
CA ASP A 249 7.66 16.87 -0.97
C ASP A 249 6.21 16.34 -0.86
N PRO A 250 5.35 17.00 -0.06
CA PRO A 250 3.97 16.58 0.14
C PRO A 250 3.12 16.72 -1.14
N ALA A 251 3.53 17.60 -2.07
CA ALA A 251 2.88 17.77 -3.37
C ALA A 251 3.08 16.54 -4.26
N ALA A 252 4.32 16.06 -4.36
CA ALA A 252 4.65 14.86 -5.12
C ALA A 252 3.98 13.62 -4.51
N LEU A 253 4.02 13.46 -3.18
CA LEU A 253 3.33 12.38 -2.48
C LEU A 253 1.84 12.37 -2.77
N ALA A 254 1.16 13.52 -2.61
CA ALA A 254 -0.26 13.64 -2.94
C ALA A 254 -0.54 13.34 -4.43
N GLY A 255 0.40 13.67 -5.33
CA GLY A 255 0.35 13.29 -6.73
C GLY A 255 0.42 11.78 -6.97
N TYR A 256 1.31 11.08 -6.27
CA TYR A 256 1.40 9.62 -6.31
C TYR A 256 0.12 8.96 -5.79
N VAL A 257 -0.32 9.36 -4.59
CA VAL A 257 -1.54 8.82 -3.96
C VAL A 257 -2.77 9.09 -4.84
N ALA A 258 -2.95 10.31 -5.34
CA ALA A 258 -4.10 10.65 -6.19
C ALA A 258 -4.13 9.82 -7.48
N ARG A 259 -2.99 9.64 -8.15
CA ARG A 259 -2.89 8.79 -9.35
C ARG A 259 -3.19 7.33 -9.02
N ARG A 260 -2.66 6.81 -7.92
CA ARG A 260 -2.80 5.39 -7.55
C ARG A 260 -4.22 5.02 -7.12
N LEU A 261 -4.87 5.90 -6.35
CA LEU A 261 -6.22 5.69 -5.85
C LEU A 261 -7.30 6.10 -6.86
N GLY A 262 -6.97 6.96 -7.83
CA GLY A 262 -7.96 7.55 -8.74
C GLY A 262 -8.89 8.55 -8.05
N ARG A 263 -8.45 9.11 -6.91
CA ARG A 263 -9.24 9.99 -6.03
C ARG A 263 -8.56 11.33 -5.82
N THR A 264 -9.34 12.32 -5.42
CA THR A 264 -8.81 13.63 -5.01
C THR A 264 -8.05 13.49 -3.68
N VAL A 265 -6.91 14.15 -3.56
CA VAL A 265 -6.11 14.18 -2.33
C VAL A 265 -5.96 15.63 -1.85
N TRP A 266 -6.34 15.88 -0.60
CA TRP A 266 -6.05 17.11 0.12
C TRP A 266 -4.77 16.95 0.94
N TRP A 267 -3.95 17.99 0.97
CA TRP A 267 -2.64 17.99 1.63
C TRP A 267 -2.22 19.42 1.99
N THR A 268 -1.16 19.57 2.76
CA THR A 268 -0.59 20.85 3.19
C THR A 268 0.93 20.73 3.31
N GLU A 269 1.64 21.86 3.22
CA GLU A 269 3.10 21.95 3.46
C GLU A 269 3.45 22.12 4.94
N PHE A 270 2.43 22.31 5.78
CA PHE A 270 2.58 22.58 7.21
C PHE A 270 2.39 21.30 8.03
N PRO A 271 3.15 21.11 9.12
CA PRO A 271 2.90 20.04 10.07
C PRO A 271 1.49 20.13 10.66
N VAL A 272 0.83 18.98 10.84
CA VAL A 272 -0.55 18.84 11.31
C VAL A 272 -0.67 17.74 12.34
N ASP A 273 -1.15 18.08 13.53
CA ASP A 273 -1.49 17.12 14.58
C ASP A 273 -2.92 17.33 15.09
N LEU A 274 -3.27 16.62 16.18
CA LEU A 274 -4.55 16.73 16.87
C LEU A 274 -4.42 17.44 18.23
N SER A 275 -3.45 18.34 18.39
CA SER A 275 -3.17 19.02 19.67
C SER A 275 -4.24 20.05 20.07
N GLY A 276 -5.08 20.49 19.13
CA GLY A 276 -6.15 21.45 19.36
C GLY A 276 -7.55 20.85 19.21
N THR A 277 -8.55 21.53 19.81
CA THR A 277 -9.97 21.15 19.79
C THR A 277 -10.87 22.19 19.15
N ASP A 278 -12.06 21.89 18.66
CA ASP A 278 -13.01 22.93 18.25
C ASP A 278 -13.58 23.72 19.46
N ASP A 279 -14.64 24.51 19.25
CA ASP A 279 -15.32 25.25 20.33
C ASP A 279 -16.11 24.33 21.29
N SER A 280 -16.43 23.11 20.86
CA SER A 280 -17.15 22.08 21.61
C SER A 280 -16.21 21.19 22.43
N GLY A 281 -14.91 21.20 22.10
CA GLY A 281 -13.88 20.40 22.74
C GLY A 281 -13.45 19.18 21.94
N ASP A 282 -13.96 19.02 20.71
CA ASP A 282 -13.66 17.87 19.84
C ASP A 282 -12.32 18.07 19.13
N PRO A 283 -11.44 17.06 19.05
CA PRO A 283 -10.16 17.17 18.34
C PRO A 283 -10.31 17.65 16.89
N VAL A 284 -9.45 18.58 16.47
CA VAL A 284 -9.40 19.08 15.09
C VAL A 284 -7.98 19.07 14.56
N LEU A 285 -7.83 18.97 13.24
CA LEU A 285 -6.54 19.14 12.57
C LEU A 285 -5.96 20.52 12.94
N THR A 286 -4.77 20.51 13.52
CA THR A 286 -4.09 21.71 14.04
C THR A 286 -2.78 21.91 13.30
N LEU A 287 -2.70 22.98 12.50
CA LEU A 287 -1.54 23.31 11.70
C LEU A 287 -0.51 24.09 12.53
N HIS A 288 0.75 23.73 12.37
CA HIS A 288 1.89 24.40 12.99
C HIS A 288 2.75 25.14 11.96
N PRO A 289 3.51 26.17 12.37
CA PRO A 289 4.53 26.76 11.51
C PRO A 289 5.59 25.73 11.10
N SER A 290 6.11 25.87 9.89
CA SER A 290 7.26 25.10 9.41
C SER A 290 8.53 25.44 10.20
N ALA A 291 9.56 24.60 10.10
CA ALA A 291 10.81 24.75 10.86
C ALA A 291 11.55 26.07 10.59
N ASP A 292 11.34 26.70 9.44
CA ASP A 292 11.87 28.01 9.06
C ASP A 292 11.10 29.19 9.67
N GLY A 293 10.02 28.91 10.42
CA GLY A 293 9.14 29.89 11.04
C GLY A 293 8.01 30.38 10.13
N THR A 294 7.87 29.83 8.92
CA THR A 294 6.75 30.15 8.03
C THR A 294 5.45 29.60 8.63
N GLY A 295 4.51 30.49 8.95
CA GLY A 295 3.20 30.11 9.47
C GLY A 295 2.18 29.80 8.37
N PRO A 296 1.16 28.95 8.65
CA PRO A 296 0.10 28.68 7.70
C PRO A 296 -0.69 29.95 7.36
N GLY A 297 -0.90 30.18 6.06
CA GLY A 297 -1.73 31.27 5.56
C GLY A 297 -3.23 30.99 5.71
N ALA A 298 -4.08 31.86 5.14
CA ALA A 298 -5.54 31.75 5.22
C ALA A 298 -6.12 30.53 4.46
N THR A 299 -5.37 29.98 3.50
CA THR A 299 -5.75 28.81 2.69
C THR A 299 -4.56 27.85 2.60
N PRO A 300 -4.20 27.18 3.70
CA PRO A 300 -2.97 26.39 3.77
C PRO A 300 -3.09 25.03 3.07
N TRP A 301 -4.33 24.55 2.91
CA TRP A 301 -4.61 23.28 2.26
C TRP A 301 -4.65 23.41 0.75
N GLN A 302 -3.97 22.47 0.10
CA GLN A 302 -3.91 22.29 -1.34
C GLN A 302 -4.65 21.02 -1.73
N ARG A 303 -4.97 20.91 -3.02
CA ARG A 303 -5.73 19.78 -3.57
C ARG A 303 -5.10 19.28 -4.85
N THR A 304 -4.80 17.99 -4.87
CA THR A 304 -4.35 17.26 -6.05
C THR A 304 -5.47 16.37 -6.57
N ARG A 305 -5.70 16.40 -7.87
CA ARG A 305 -6.65 15.52 -8.55
C ARG A 305 -5.90 14.37 -9.22
N PRO A 306 -6.53 13.21 -9.43
CA PRO A 306 -5.94 12.18 -10.26
C PRO A 306 -5.65 12.79 -11.64
N GLY A 307 -4.39 12.73 -12.08
CA GLY A 307 -4.02 13.18 -13.41
C GLY A 307 -4.85 12.43 -14.45
N ARG A 308 -5.27 13.11 -15.52
CA ARG A 308 -5.89 12.42 -16.65
C ARG A 308 -4.85 11.43 -17.19
N PRO A 309 -5.18 10.13 -17.36
CA PRO A 309 -4.23 9.24 -18.01
C PRO A 309 -3.84 9.85 -19.34
N VAL A 310 -2.54 9.87 -19.64
CA VAL A 310 -2.07 10.27 -20.98
C VAL A 310 -2.78 9.34 -21.95
N SER A 311 -3.60 9.92 -22.84
CA SER A 311 -4.33 9.16 -23.84
C SER A 311 -3.37 8.20 -24.53
N ALA A 312 -3.78 6.96 -24.76
CA ALA A 312 -3.02 5.93 -25.47
C ALA A 312 -2.73 6.25 -26.96
N ASP A 313 -2.66 7.53 -27.33
CA ASP A 313 -2.34 8.05 -28.67
C ASP A 313 -0.83 8.21 -28.90
N GLU A 314 0.02 7.98 -27.90
CA GLU A 314 1.50 7.93 -28.05
C GLU A 314 2.08 6.52 -27.90
N ALA A 315 1.25 5.48 -27.81
CA ALA A 315 1.72 4.14 -28.14
C ALA A 315 1.85 4.07 -29.67
N GLN A 316 3.07 4.25 -30.20
CA GLN A 316 3.36 3.95 -31.59
C GLN A 316 2.78 2.59 -31.93
N ARG A 317 1.71 2.57 -32.73
CA ARG A 317 1.19 1.34 -33.30
C ARG A 317 2.34 0.66 -34.05
N PRO A 318 2.60 -0.64 -33.84
CA PRO A 318 3.50 -1.38 -34.70
C PRO A 318 3.00 -1.22 -36.13
N VAL A 319 3.87 -0.74 -37.01
CA VAL A 319 3.60 -0.63 -38.44
C VAL A 319 3.40 -2.05 -39.00
N PRO A 320 2.43 -2.27 -39.92
CA PRO A 320 2.14 -3.59 -40.48
C PRO A 320 3.33 -4.25 -41.20
#